data_AF-A0A526Z751-F1
#
_entry.id   AF-A0A526Z751-F1
#
_cell.length_a   1.000
_cell.length_b   1.000
_cell.length_c   1.000
_cell.angle_alpha   90.00
_cell.angle_beta   90.00
_cell.angle_gamma   90.00
#
_symmetry.space_group_name_H-M   'P 1'
#
loop_
_entity.id
_entity.type
_entity.pdbx_description
1 polymer ?
#
loop_
_entity_poly.entity_id
_entity_poly.type
_entity_poly.pdbx_seq_one_letter_code
_entity_poly.pdbx_strand_id
1 'polypeptide(L)'
;MDRKLSAILAADVVGYSALMERDEAGTFERLRAGRKDLFEPEIAHHHGQIFKLMGDGMLAEFGSVVDAVECAVSLQRGLAERNAAVPEDQRIRVRIGINLGEVIVEGEDRYGEGVNVAARLQQLADPGGICVSAKVAREVERKLAFGFEPMGEQKVKNIAEPVQAFRVILEGQAPRQPARSSPPRWVWAGAAVLALILVLAGTVWQFWPTATVSGKPSVAVLPFDNYGGDEATRRLADGLTEDIITDLAGFPEFQVIARNSTEQYRDKPAVPSEVGKALGAGFVVEGSIQRQSDRVR
;
A
#
# COMPACT_ATOMS: atom_id res chain seq x y z
N MET A 1 -1.20 -34.65 23.45
CA MET A 1 -1.79 -33.58 22.62
C MET A 1 -2.72 -34.24 21.64
N ASP A 2 -4.03 -34.08 21.83
CA ASP A 2 -5.02 -34.61 20.90
C ASP A 2 -5.29 -33.55 19.83
N ARG A 3 -5.30 -33.98 18.56
CA ARG A 3 -5.53 -33.12 17.40
C ARG A 3 -6.75 -33.63 16.66
N LYS A 4 -7.69 -32.72 16.39
CA LYS A 4 -8.95 -33.05 15.73
C LYS A 4 -9.27 -32.00 14.67
N LEU A 5 -9.86 -32.43 13.57
CA LEU A 5 -10.49 -31.54 12.60
C LEU A 5 -11.88 -31.17 13.11
N SER A 6 -12.11 -29.88 13.35
CA SER A 6 -13.40 -29.36 13.84
C SER A 6 -13.82 -28.13 13.04
N ALA A 7 -15.14 -27.92 12.92
CA ALA A 7 -15.69 -26.65 12.50
C ALA A 7 -15.78 -25.72 13.73
N ILE A 8 -15.17 -24.54 13.64
CA ILE A 8 -15.12 -23.55 14.71
C ILE A 8 -16.00 -22.37 14.31
N LEU A 9 -16.95 -22.03 15.16
CA LEU A 9 -17.81 -20.87 15.07
C LEU A 9 -17.34 -19.83 16.10
N ALA A 10 -17.06 -18.63 15.62
CA ALA A 10 -16.80 -17.47 16.45
C ALA A 10 -17.94 -16.46 16.28
N ALA A 11 -18.48 -15.97 17.39
CA ALA A 11 -19.53 -14.97 17.39
C ALA A 11 -19.21 -13.84 18.37
N ASP A 12 -19.59 -12.62 18.01
CA ASP A 12 -19.26 -11.39 18.76
C ASP A 12 -20.31 -10.31 18.53
N VAL A 13 -20.65 -9.57 19.58
CA VAL A 13 -21.69 -8.52 19.55
C VAL A 13 -21.14 -7.24 18.95
N VAL A 14 -21.90 -6.64 18.03
CA VAL A 14 -21.53 -5.37 17.41
C VAL A 14 -21.82 -4.21 18.36
N GLY A 15 -20.80 -3.40 18.64
CA GLY A 15 -20.95 -2.16 19.40
C GLY A 15 -21.23 -2.38 20.88
N TYR A 16 -20.80 -3.52 21.45
CA TYR A 16 -21.04 -3.87 22.85
C TYR A 16 -20.67 -2.75 23.83
N SER A 17 -19.49 -2.14 23.70
CA SER A 17 -19.07 -1.03 24.57
C SER A 17 -20.07 0.14 24.57
N ALA A 18 -20.60 0.50 23.40
CA ALA A 18 -21.55 1.61 23.28
C ALA A 18 -22.94 1.26 23.86
N LEU A 19 -23.35 -0.02 23.82
CA LEU A 19 -24.58 -0.48 24.46
C LEU A 19 -24.44 -0.46 25.99
N MET A 20 -23.27 -0.89 26.49
CA MET A 20 -22.95 -0.89 27.93
C MET A 20 -22.90 0.53 28.52
N GLU A 21 -22.33 1.50 27.81
CA GLU A 21 -22.29 2.89 28.26
C GLU A 21 -23.68 3.53 28.40
N ARG A 22 -24.65 3.09 27.59
CA ARG A 22 -26.01 3.64 27.59
C ARG A 22 -26.91 3.01 28.64
N ASP A 23 -26.84 1.69 28.76
CA ASP A 23 -27.72 0.89 29.61
C ASP A 23 -26.99 -0.41 29.98
N GLU A 24 -26.13 -0.33 31.00
CA GLU A 24 -25.31 -1.44 31.46
C GLU A 24 -26.18 -2.63 31.89
N ALA A 25 -27.14 -2.39 32.78
CA ALA A 25 -27.98 -3.43 33.35
C ALA A 25 -28.91 -4.06 32.32
N GLY A 26 -29.60 -3.26 31.50
CA GLY A 26 -30.51 -3.79 30.49
C GLY A 26 -29.78 -4.47 29.33
N THR A 27 -28.59 -3.97 28.93
CA THR A 27 -27.78 -4.64 27.91
C THR A 27 -27.27 -5.98 28.41
N PHE A 28 -26.79 -6.05 29.66
CA PHE A 28 -26.36 -7.30 30.27
C PHE A 28 -27.49 -8.33 30.33
N GLU A 29 -28.69 -7.95 30.79
CA GLU A 29 -29.83 -8.86 30.85
C GLU A 29 -30.31 -9.32 29.47
N ARG A 30 -30.38 -8.41 28.48
CA ARG A 30 -30.72 -8.78 27.10
C ARG A 30 -29.72 -9.74 26.48
N LEU A 31 -28.42 -9.55 26.74
CA LEU A 31 -27.37 -10.46 26.27
C LEU A 31 -27.42 -11.81 26.98
N ARG A 32 -27.64 -11.81 28.29
CA ARG A 32 -27.77 -13.03 29.09
C ARG A 32 -28.96 -13.87 28.65
N ALA A 33 -30.11 -13.24 28.44
CA ALA A 33 -31.32 -13.87 27.91
C ALA A 33 -31.09 -14.35 26.46
N GLY A 34 -30.50 -13.50 25.60
CA GLY A 34 -30.10 -13.89 24.25
C GLY A 34 -29.23 -15.14 24.22
N ARG A 35 -28.24 -15.22 25.10
CA ARG A 35 -27.35 -16.37 25.21
C ARG A 35 -28.09 -17.63 25.67
N LYS A 36 -28.83 -17.56 26.76
CA LYS A 36 -29.53 -18.72 27.35
C LYS A 36 -30.72 -19.20 26.52
N ASP A 37 -31.45 -18.28 25.92
CA ASP A 37 -32.74 -18.57 25.28
C ASP A 37 -32.62 -18.76 23.77
N LEU A 38 -31.46 -18.47 23.18
CA LEU A 38 -31.21 -18.68 21.74
C LEU A 38 -29.88 -19.37 21.48
N PHE A 39 -28.75 -18.80 21.93
CA PHE A 39 -27.45 -19.35 21.53
C PHE A 39 -27.18 -20.76 22.08
N GLU A 40 -27.36 -20.97 23.38
CA GLU A 40 -27.12 -22.28 24.00
C GLU A 40 -28.05 -23.37 23.41
N PRO A 41 -29.37 -23.16 23.27
CA PRO A 41 -30.27 -24.13 22.65
C PRO A 41 -29.97 -24.41 21.18
N GLU A 42 -29.72 -23.38 20.36
CA GLU A 42 -29.44 -23.56 18.92
C GLU A 42 -28.12 -24.27 18.68
N ILE A 43 -27.08 -23.93 19.45
CA ILE A 43 -25.79 -24.63 19.35
C ILE A 43 -25.95 -26.09 19.75
N ALA A 44 -26.67 -26.39 20.82
CA ALA A 44 -26.93 -27.76 21.24
C ALA A 44 -27.81 -28.54 20.23
N HIS A 45 -28.83 -27.88 19.65
CA HIS A 45 -29.71 -28.47 18.64
C HIS A 45 -28.93 -28.91 17.39
N HIS A 46 -27.91 -28.14 17.01
CA HIS A 46 -26.99 -28.44 15.92
C HIS A 46 -25.72 -29.17 16.39
N HIS A 47 -25.78 -29.94 17.49
CA HIS A 47 -24.68 -30.80 17.96
C HIS A 47 -23.34 -30.06 18.20
N GLY A 48 -23.40 -28.76 18.47
CA GLY A 48 -22.25 -27.95 18.80
C GLY A 48 -21.98 -27.89 20.30
N GLN A 49 -20.76 -27.52 20.65
CA GLN A 49 -20.34 -27.30 22.04
C GLN A 49 -19.66 -25.94 22.16
N ILE A 50 -20.18 -25.08 23.06
CA ILE A 50 -19.49 -23.85 23.45
C ILE A 50 -18.30 -24.25 24.30
N PHE A 51 -17.10 -23.83 23.90
CA PHE A 51 -15.87 -24.14 24.64
C PHE A 51 -15.26 -22.89 25.28
N LYS A 52 -15.63 -21.69 24.84
CA LYS A 52 -15.13 -20.44 25.43
C LYS A 52 -16.12 -19.29 25.33
N LEU A 53 -16.26 -18.55 26.42
CA LEU A 53 -17.02 -17.30 26.48
C LEU A 53 -16.05 -16.14 26.73
N MET A 54 -16.22 -15.03 26.02
CA MET A 54 -15.34 -13.87 26.02
C MET A 54 -16.14 -12.58 26.28
N GLY A 55 -16.94 -12.57 27.34
CA GLY A 55 -17.83 -11.44 27.65
C GLY A 55 -18.99 -11.35 26.66
N ASP A 56 -18.80 -10.56 25.60
CA ASP A 56 -19.71 -10.34 24.47
C ASP A 56 -19.42 -11.26 23.27
N GLY A 57 -18.27 -11.94 23.28
CA GLY A 57 -17.92 -12.96 22.30
C GLY A 57 -18.12 -14.39 22.80
N MET A 58 -18.19 -15.34 21.87
CA MET A 58 -18.19 -16.77 22.16
C MET A 58 -17.53 -17.59 21.05
N LEU A 59 -17.01 -18.75 21.45
CA LEU A 59 -16.47 -19.76 20.54
C LEU A 59 -17.16 -21.10 20.79
N ALA A 60 -17.61 -21.70 19.69
CA ALA A 60 -18.22 -23.03 19.68
C ALA A 60 -17.53 -23.93 18.66
N GLU A 61 -17.50 -25.22 18.95
CA GLU A 61 -17.04 -26.24 18.00
C GLU A 61 -18.18 -27.15 17.55
N PHE A 62 -18.05 -27.66 16.34
CA PHE A 62 -18.99 -28.59 15.73
C PHE A 62 -18.21 -29.73 15.06
N GLY A 63 -18.76 -30.94 15.15
CA GLY A 63 -18.24 -32.10 14.41
C GLY A 63 -18.58 -32.07 12.92
N SER A 64 -19.54 -31.24 12.53
CA SER A 64 -20.04 -31.08 11.16
C SER A 64 -20.02 -29.61 10.75
N VAL A 65 -19.51 -29.35 9.55
CA VAL A 65 -19.51 -27.99 8.97
C VAL A 65 -20.93 -27.56 8.60
N VAL A 66 -21.77 -28.51 8.18
CA VAL A 66 -23.16 -28.25 7.80
C VAL A 66 -23.91 -27.72 9.02
N ASP A 67 -23.81 -28.43 10.15
CA ASP A 67 -24.42 -28.06 11.41
C ASP A 67 -23.96 -26.68 11.89
N ALA A 68 -22.68 -26.36 11.75
CA ALA A 68 -22.15 -25.04 12.11
C ALA A 68 -22.77 -23.90 11.28
N VAL A 69 -22.94 -24.12 9.97
CA VAL A 69 -23.52 -23.12 9.06
C VAL A 69 -25.02 -22.98 9.28
N GLU A 70 -25.75 -24.10 9.42
CA GLU A 70 -27.18 -24.07 9.73
C GLU A 70 -27.46 -23.40 11.07
N CYS A 71 -26.68 -23.73 12.10
CA CYS A 71 -26.74 -23.08 13.41
C CYS A 71 -26.54 -21.57 13.27
N ALA A 72 -25.50 -21.12 12.56
CA ALA A 72 -25.26 -19.69 12.36
C ALA A 72 -26.41 -18.98 11.63
N VAL A 73 -27.01 -19.63 10.63
CA VAL A 73 -28.19 -19.10 9.93
C VAL A 73 -29.39 -19.01 10.87
N SER A 74 -29.65 -20.05 11.67
CA SER A 74 -30.73 -20.09 12.66
C SER A 74 -30.55 -18.99 13.72
N LEU A 75 -29.34 -18.81 14.24
CA LEU A 75 -28.98 -17.75 15.19
C LEU A 75 -29.25 -16.36 14.62
N GLN A 76 -28.83 -16.10 13.38
CA GLN A 76 -29.09 -14.79 12.75
C GLN A 76 -30.58 -14.54 12.52
N ARG A 77 -31.35 -15.55 12.12
CA ARG A 77 -32.81 -15.46 11.98
C ARG A 77 -33.50 -15.18 13.32
N GLY A 78 -33.17 -15.95 14.35
CA GLY A 78 -33.73 -15.76 15.70
C GLY A 78 -33.37 -14.39 16.30
N LEU A 79 -32.16 -13.89 16.05
CA LEU A 79 -31.79 -12.52 16.43
C LEU A 79 -32.56 -11.46 15.63
N ALA A 80 -32.76 -11.66 14.33
CA ALA A 80 -33.53 -10.72 13.50
C ALA A 80 -34.99 -10.61 13.98
N GLU A 81 -35.63 -11.75 14.31
CA GLU A 81 -36.98 -11.80 14.85
C GLU A 81 -37.09 -11.07 16.20
N ARG A 82 -36.16 -11.34 17.13
CA ARG A 82 -36.13 -10.66 18.45
C ARG A 82 -35.87 -9.16 18.31
N ASN A 83 -35.02 -8.77 17.37
CA ASN A 83 -34.70 -7.36 17.13
C ASN A 83 -35.83 -6.59 16.40
N ALA A 84 -36.82 -7.29 15.81
CA ALA A 84 -37.89 -6.64 15.07
C ALA A 84 -38.75 -5.72 15.96
N ALA A 85 -38.96 -6.12 17.22
CA ALA A 85 -39.74 -5.34 18.20
C ALA A 85 -38.90 -4.33 19.01
N VAL A 86 -37.58 -4.30 18.80
CA VAL A 86 -36.63 -3.50 19.59
C VAL A 86 -36.23 -2.24 18.80
N PRO A 87 -36.15 -1.07 19.46
CA PRO A 87 -35.60 0.16 18.89
C PRO A 87 -34.20 -0.05 18.32
N GLU A 88 -33.88 0.60 17.20
CA GLU A 88 -32.64 0.33 16.45
C GLU A 88 -31.36 0.50 17.28
N ASP A 89 -31.36 1.47 18.18
CA ASP A 89 -30.27 1.82 19.09
C ASP A 89 -30.05 0.81 20.23
N GLN A 90 -30.97 -0.14 20.42
CA GLN A 90 -30.94 -1.19 21.43
C GLN A 90 -30.85 -2.60 20.83
N ARG A 91 -30.84 -2.72 19.49
CA ARG A 91 -30.76 -4.02 18.80
C ARG A 91 -29.42 -4.68 19.03
N ILE A 92 -29.44 -5.94 19.44
CA ILE A 92 -28.24 -6.75 19.58
C ILE A 92 -27.96 -7.43 18.24
N ARG A 93 -26.96 -6.93 17.52
CA ARG A 93 -26.49 -7.54 16.27
C ARG A 93 -25.22 -8.33 16.55
N VAL A 94 -25.11 -9.51 15.97
CA VAL A 94 -23.95 -10.39 16.15
C VAL A 94 -23.27 -10.62 14.80
N ARG A 95 -21.95 -10.64 14.81
CA ARG A 95 -21.12 -11.07 13.69
C ARG A 95 -20.72 -12.52 13.90
N ILE A 96 -20.79 -13.34 12.86
CA ILE A 96 -20.42 -14.77 12.95
C ILE A 96 -19.34 -15.10 11.92
N GLY A 97 -18.34 -15.85 12.35
CA GLY A 97 -17.26 -16.39 11.54
C GLY A 97 -17.15 -17.90 11.69
N ILE A 98 -17.08 -18.65 10.59
CA ILE A 98 -16.95 -20.11 10.62
C ILE A 98 -15.73 -20.56 9.83
N ASN A 99 -14.90 -21.39 10.44
CA ASN A 99 -13.78 -22.03 9.77
C ASN A 99 -13.73 -23.54 10.05
N LEU A 100 -13.22 -24.30 9.08
CA LEU A 100 -12.86 -25.72 9.25
C LEU A 100 -11.34 -25.84 9.34
N GLY A 101 -10.83 -26.40 10.44
CA GLY A 101 -9.39 -26.55 10.64
C GLY A 101 -9.03 -27.52 11.77
N GLU A 102 -7.74 -27.88 11.81
CA GLU A 102 -7.20 -28.65 12.93
C GLU A 102 -7.16 -27.78 14.19
N VAL A 103 -7.60 -28.36 15.29
CA VAL A 103 -7.50 -27.78 16.63
C VAL A 103 -6.82 -28.77 17.57
N ILE A 104 -6.05 -28.22 18.49
CA ILE A 104 -5.46 -28.93 19.61
C ILE A 104 -6.46 -28.83 20.77
N VAL A 105 -6.86 -29.97 21.31
CA VAL A 105 -7.78 -30.05 22.44
C VAL A 105 -6.96 -30.12 23.72
N GLU A 106 -7.19 -29.18 24.64
CA GLU A 106 -6.58 -29.14 25.96
C GLU A 106 -7.65 -28.86 27.02
N GLY A 107 -8.12 -29.93 27.67
CA GLY A 107 -9.23 -29.85 28.62
C GLY A 107 -10.52 -29.41 27.92
N GLU A 108 -11.07 -28.28 28.37
CA GLU A 108 -12.27 -27.67 27.77
C GLU A 108 -11.92 -26.60 26.72
N ASP A 109 -10.66 -26.25 26.52
CA ASP A 109 -10.26 -25.23 25.54
C ASP A 109 -9.77 -25.84 24.22
N ARG A 110 -9.95 -25.07 23.14
CA ARG A 110 -9.47 -25.41 21.80
C ARG A 110 -8.46 -24.36 21.35
N TYR A 111 -7.31 -24.82 20.87
CA TYR A 111 -6.21 -23.97 20.41
C TYR A 111 -5.81 -24.30 18.98
N GLY A 112 -5.21 -23.32 18.31
CA GLY A 112 -4.61 -23.52 17.00
C GLY A 112 -5.06 -22.50 15.97
N GLU A 113 -4.49 -22.61 14.78
CA GLU A 113 -4.75 -21.70 13.66
C GLU A 113 -6.24 -21.70 13.26
N GLY A 114 -6.91 -22.86 13.37
CA GLY A 114 -8.33 -22.99 13.05
C GLY A 114 -9.22 -22.01 13.81
N VAL A 115 -8.93 -21.78 15.10
CA VAL A 115 -9.65 -20.86 15.98
C VAL A 115 -9.37 -19.41 15.61
N ASN A 116 -8.09 -19.08 15.34
CA ASN A 116 -7.68 -17.73 14.95
C ASN A 116 -8.34 -17.30 13.63
N VAL A 117 -8.43 -18.20 12.65
CA VAL A 117 -9.10 -17.94 11.37
C VAL A 117 -10.60 -17.72 11.56
N ALA A 118 -11.28 -18.52 12.40
CA ALA A 118 -12.71 -18.33 12.70
C ALA A 118 -13.00 -16.96 13.33
N ALA A 119 -12.22 -16.59 14.36
CA ALA A 119 -12.32 -15.28 15.01
C ALA A 119 -12.07 -14.13 14.01
N ARG A 120 -11.17 -14.34 13.04
CA ARG A 120 -10.91 -13.35 12.02
C ARG A 120 -12.04 -13.22 11.00
N LEU A 121 -12.61 -14.34 10.55
CA LEU A 121 -13.78 -14.32 9.68
C LEU A 121 -14.95 -13.59 10.34
N GLN A 122 -15.13 -13.77 11.65
CA GLN A 122 -16.13 -13.04 12.43
C GLN A 122 -15.93 -11.53 12.33
N GLN A 123 -14.70 -11.04 12.46
CA GLN A 123 -14.41 -9.61 12.35
C GLN A 123 -14.69 -9.03 10.95
N LEU A 124 -14.61 -9.86 9.91
CA LEU A 124 -14.89 -9.48 8.53
C LEU A 124 -16.39 -9.48 8.20
N ALA A 125 -17.21 -10.14 9.03
CA ALA A 125 -18.65 -10.19 8.83
C ALA A 125 -19.30 -8.82 9.09
N ASP A 126 -20.29 -8.50 8.27
CA ASP A 126 -21.16 -7.36 8.51
C ASP A 126 -22.00 -7.57 9.80
N PRO A 127 -22.49 -6.51 10.46
CA PRO A 127 -23.42 -6.66 11.58
C PRO A 127 -24.66 -7.49 11.19
N GLY A 128 -24.87 -8.63 11.86
CA GLY A 128 -25.93 -9.59 11.50
C GLY A 128 -25.57 -10.50 10.32
N GLY A 129 -24.30 -10.53 9.91
CA GLY A 129 -23.78 -11.33 8.82
C GLY A 129 -23.01 -12.57 9.28
N ILE A 130 -22.79 -13.47 8.32
CA ILE A 130 -22.01 -14.70 8.50
C ILE A 130 -20.91 -14.72 7.45
N CYS A 131 -19.67 -14.88 7.90
CA CYS A 131 -18.51 -15.11 7.04
C CYS A 131 -17.96 -16.51 7.26
N VAL A 132 -17.58 -17.18 6.17
CA VAL A 132 -17.04 -18.52 6.20
C VAL A 132 -15.74 -18.61 5.41
N SER A 133 -14.86 -19.55 5.75
CA SER A 133 -13.65 -19.79 4.97
C SER A 133 -13.96 -20.47 3.64
N ALA A 134 -13.04 -20.37 2.67
CA ALA A 134 -13.12 -21.10 1.41
C ALA A 134 -13.25 -22.63 1.56
N LYS A 135 -12.72 -23.20 2.65
CA LYS A 135 -12.87 -24.63 2.95
C LYS A 135 -14.32 -24.96 3.31
N VAL A 136 -14.93 -24.14 4.17
CA VAL A 136 -16.33 -24.28 4.57
C VAL A 136 -17.26 -24.11 3.38
N ALA A 137 -17.12 -22.99 2.64
CA ALA A 137 -17.99 -22.70 1.48
C ALA A 137 -18.03 -23.86 0.49
N ARG A 138 -16.87 -24.40 0.09
CA ARG A 138 -16.79 -25.53 -0.85
C ARG A 138 -17.44 -26.81 -0.32
N GLU A 139 -17.37 -27.05 0.98
CA GLU A 139 -17.95 -28.25 1.60
C GLU A 139 -19.47 -28.19 1.68
N VAL A 140 -20.05 -27.00 1.83
CA VAL A 140 -21.49 -26.82 2.06
C VAL A 140 -22.28 -26.28 0.88
N GLU A 141 -21.65 -25.67 -0.13
CA GLU A 141 -22.32 -25.06 -1.29
C GLU A 141 -23.24 -26.03 -2.04
N ARG A 142 -22.92 -27.33 -2.03
CA ARG A 142 -23.74 -28.38 -2.67
C ARG A 142 -24.76 -29.04 -1.73
N LYS A 143 -24.65 -28.78 -0.43
CA LYS A 143 -25.44 -29.44 0.62
C LYS A 143 -26.52 -28.51 1.17
N LEU A 144 -26.27 -27.20 1.14
CA LEU A 144 -27.17 -26.17 1.66
C LEU A 144 -27.74 -25.32 0.53
N ALA A 145 -28.97 -24.85 0.71
CA ALA A 145 -29.66 -23.99 -0.25
C ALA A 145 -29.26 -22.49 -0.17
N PHE A 146 -28.25 -22.15 0.63
CA PHE A 146 -27.80 -20.77 0.83
C PHE A 146 -26.82 -20.33 -0.25
N GLY A 147 -26.85 -19.05 -0.62
CA GLY A 147 -25.86 -18.47 -1.52
C GLY A 147 -24.56 -18.12 -0.81
N PHE A 148 -23.42 -18.22 -1.50
CA PHE A 148 -22.10 -17.84 -0.99
C PHE A 148 -21.44 -16.82 -1.91
N GLU A 149 -21.19 -15.62 -1.40
CA GLU A 149 -20.55 -14.54 -2.15
C GLU A 149 -19.05 -14.44 -1.79
N PRO A 150 -18.12 -14.56 -2.75
CA PRO A 150 -16.70 -14.41 -2.47
C PRO A 150 -16.37 -12.96 -2.09
N MET A 151 -15.64 -12.78 -0.99
CA MET A 151 -15.16 -11.47 -0.51
C MET A 151 -13.70 -11.18 -0.92
N GLY A 152 -13.08 -12.08 -1.68
CA GLY A 152 -11.67 -12.01 -2.05
C GLY A 152 -10.71 -12.35 -0.91
N GLU A 153 -9.43 -12.11 -1.15
CA GLU A 153 -8.36 -12.33 -0.18
C GLU A 153 -8.32 -11.21 0.86
N GLN A 154 -8.56 -11.57 2.12
CA GLN A 154 -8.58 -10.64 3.23
C GLN A 154 -7.24 -10.70 3.97
N LYS A 155 -6.44 -9.63 3.86
CA LYS A 155 -5.22 -9.46 4.65
C LYS A 155 -5.55 -8.96 6.05
N VAL A 156 -4.78 -9.44 7.01
CA VAL A 156 -5.05 -9.31 8.44
C VAL A 156 -3.77 -8.94 9.16
N LYS A 157 -3.88 -8.16 10.23
CA LYS A 157 -2.74 -7.91 11.10
C LYS A 157 -2.29 -9.25 11.71
N ASN A 158 -1.00 -9.58 11.56
CA ASN A 158 -0.32 -10.71 12.22
C ASN A 158 -0.51 -12.13 11.63
N ILE A 159 -0.84 -12.28 10.34
CA ILE A 159 -0.81 -13.58 9.65
C ILE A 159 -0.18 -13.42 8.26
N ALA A 160 0.70 -14.35 7.87
CA ALA A 160 1.43 -14.31 6.61
C ALA A 160 0.55 -14.66 5.39
N GLU A 161 -0.42 -15.57 5.55
CA GLU A 161 -1.29 -16.03 4.48
C GLU A 161 -2.65 -15.31 4.48
N PRO A 162 -3.10 -14.75 3.34
CA PRO A 162 -4.42 -14.14 3.22
C PRO A 162 -5.52 -15.19 3.31
N VAL A 163 -6.59 -14.88 4.05
CA VAL A 163 -7.75 -15.78 4.18
C VAL A 163 -8.75 -15.44 3.08
N GLN A 164 -9.07 -16.41 2.23
CA GLN A 164 -10.19 -16.31 1.29
C GLN A 164 -11.51 -16.50 2.04
N ALA A 165 -12.28 -15.43 2.13
CA ALA A 165 -13.54 -15.37 2.87
C ALA A 165 -14.74 -15.34 1.93
N PHE A 166 -15.85 -15.93 2.37
CA PHE A 166 -17.13 -15.93 1.69
C PHE A 166 -18.22 -15.42 2.64
N ARG A 167 -19.13 -14.59 2.13
CA ARG A 167 -20.33 -14.17 2.86
C ARG A 167 -21.46 -15.16 2.57
N VAL A 168 -22.19 -15.58 3.60
CA VAL A 168 -23.43 -16.35 3.42
C VAL A 168 -24.57 -15.38 3.14
N ILE A 169 -25.31 -15.61 2.05
CA ILE A 169 -26.48 -14.83 1.67
C ILE A 169 -27.70 -15.41 2.38
N LEU A 170 -28.18 -14.69 3.39
CA LEU A 170 -29.43 -15.01 4.09
C LEU A 170 -30.61 -14.55 3.21
N GLU A 171 -31.66 -15.37 3.11
CA GLU A 171 -32.89 -14.99 2.37
C GLU A 171 -33.41 -13.62 2.85
N GLY A 172 -33.64 -12.70 1.91
CA GLY A 172 -34.02 -11.31 2.20
C GLY A 172 -32.86 -10.30 2.30
N GLN A 173 -31.61 -10.76 2.35
CA GLN A 173 -30.43 -9.91 2.12
C GLN A 173 -30.14 -9.89 0.62
N ALA A 174 -30.54 -8.82 -0.06
CA ALA A 174 -30.17 -8.63 -1.47
C ALA A 174 -28.63 -8.71 -1.60
N PRO A 175 -28.10 -9.44 -2.61
CA PRO A 175 -26.66 -9.46 -2.86
C PRO A 175 -26.19 -8.01 -2.99
N ARG A 176 -25.28 -7.63 -2.10
CA ARG A 176 -24.74 -6.29 -2.12
C ARG A 176 -23.91 -6.22 -3.39
N GLN A 177 -24.37 -5.48 -4.41
CA GLN A 177 -23.47 -5.05 -5.46
C GLN A 177 -22.22 -4.54 -4.76
N PRO A 178 -21.02 -5.06 -5.10
CA PRO A 178 -19.79 -4.71 -4.40
C PRO A 178 -19.80 -3.20 -4.33
N ALA A 179 -19.84 -2.66 -3.10
CA ALA A 179 -19.88 -1.23 -2.90
C ALA A 179 -18.70 -0.72 -3.71
N ARG A 180 -18.97 -0.07 -4.84
CA ARG A 180 -17.94 0.61 -5.61
C ARG A 180 -17.34 1.52 -4.57
N SER A 181 -16.16 1.16 -4.11
CA SER A 181 -15.41 1.92 -3.13
C SER A 181 -15.23 3.26 -3.83
N SER A 182 -16.09 4.21 -3.44
CA SER A 182 -15.98 5.56 -3.95
C SER A 182 -14.60 5.98 -3.47
N PRO A 183 -13.64 6.21 -4.37
CA PRO A 183 -12.29 6.48 -3.95
C PRO A 183 -12.38 7.68 -3.01
N PRO A 184 -11.80 7.55 -1.80
CA PRO A 184 -11.97 8.52 -0.74
C PRO A 184 -11.64 9.93 -1.24
N ARG A 185 -12.36 10.95 -0.75
CA ARG A 185 -12.38 12.33 -1.31
C ARG A 185 -10.99 12.96 -1.53
N TRP A 186 -9.94 12.45 -0.88
CA TRP A 186 -8.55 12.84 -1.11
C TRP A 186 -8.00 12.43 -2.49
N VAL A 187 -8.55 11.39 -3.13
CA VAL A 187 -8.21 11.01 -4.52
C VAL A 187 -8.76 12.04 -5.51
N TRP A 188 -9.97 12.56 -5.28
CA TRP A 188 -10.52 13.67 -6.07
C TRP A 188 -9.89 15.02 -5.73
N ALA A 189 -9.51 15.24 -4.46
CA ALA A 189 -8.73 16.42 -4.09
C ALA A 189 -7.32 16.37 -4.73
N GLY A 190 -6.70 15.19 -4.79
CA GLY A 190 -5.44 14.95 -5.49
C GLY A 190 -5.57 15.13 -7.01
N ALA A 191 -6.65 14.64 -7.61
CA ALA A 191 -6.91 14.83 -9.04
C ALA A 191 -7.23 16.29 -9.41
N ALA A 192 -7.94 17.02 -8.55
CA ALA A 192 -8.20 18.45 -8.76
C ALA A 192 -6.92 19.28 -8.59
N VAL A 193 -6.06 18.94 -7.63
CA VAL A 193 -4.73 19.57 -7.47
C VAL A 193 -3.81 19.20 -8.63
N LEU A 194 -3.83 17.95 -9.13
CA LEU A 194 -3.05 17.53 -10.29
C LEU A 194 -3.55 18.21 -11.59
N ALA A 195 -4.86 18.35 -11.77
CA ALA A 195 -5.43 19.09 -12.90
C ALA A 195 -5.12 20.58 -12.82
N LEU A 196 -5.15 21.19 -11.63
CA LEU A 196 -4.76 22.59 -11.43
C LEU A 196 -3.26 22.79 -11.65
N ILE A 197 -2.42 21.84 -11.24
CA ILE A 197 -0.97 21.82 -11.51
C ILE A 197 -0.71 21.61 -13.01
N LEU A 198 -1.47 20.78 -13.71
CA LEU A 198 -1.32 20.55 -15.15
C LEU A 198 -1.78 21.77 -15.97
N VAL A 199 -2.83 22.47 -15.54
CA VAL A 199 -3.26 23.73 -16.16
C VAL A 199 -2.26 24.86 -15.88
N LEU A 200 -1.77 24.98 -14.64
CA LEU A 200 -0.71 25.95 -14.29
C LEU A 200 0.61 25.63 -15.01
N ALA A 201 1.02 24.37 -15.07
CA ALA A 201 2.20 23.92 -15.81
C ALA A 201 2.03 24.15 -17.32
N GLY A 202 0.84 23.93 -17.88
CA GLY A 202 0.53 24.22 -19.29
C GLY A 202 0.61 25.72 -19.62
N THR A 203 0.18 26.60 -18.71
CA THR A 203 0.31 28.06 -18.90
C THR A 203 1.75 28.57 -18.70
N VAL A 204 2.54 27.92 -17.85
CA VAL A 204 3.96 28.24 -17.64
C VAL A 204 4.83 27.71 -18.79
N TRP A 205 4.42 26.64 -19.47
CA TRP A 205 5.16 26.08 -20.61
C TRP A 205 5.13 26.96 -21.85
N GLN A 206 4.12 27.84 -22.01
CA GLN A 206 4.13 28.86 -23.07
C GLN A 206 5.14 29.99 -22.86
N PHE A 207 5.67 30.15 -21.64
CA PHE A 207 6.56 31.26 -21.28
C PHE A 207 7.93 30.82 -20.75
N TRP A 208 8.25 29.52 -20.76
CA TRP A 208 9.62 29.09 -20.46
C TRP A 208 10.48 29.09 -21.72
N PRO A 209 11.60 29.85 -21.73
CA PRO A 209 12.59 29.70 -22.79
C PRO A 209 13.19 28.30 -22.65
N THR A 210 12.93 27.44 -23.62
CA THR A 210 13.64 26.17 -23.73
C THR A 210 15.10 26.47 -24.06
N ALA A 211 15.94 26.57 -23.03
CA ALA A 211 17.37 26.37 -23.19
C ALA A 211 17.58 24.88 -23.47
N THR A 212 17.45 24.50 -24.74
CA THR A 212 17.93 23.22 -25.25
C THR A 212 19.44 23.18 -25.08
N VAL A 213 19.93 22.63 -23.97
CA VAL A 213 21.27 22.05 -23.93
C VAL A 213 21.16 20.67 -24.57
N SER A 214 21.03 20.66 -25.89
CA SER A 214 21.26 19.48 -26.72
C SER A 214 22.28 19.90 -27.76
N GLY A 215 23.52 19.54 -27.51
CA GLY A 215 24.67 19.83 -28.36
C GLY A 215 25.83 18.98 -27.88
N LYS A 216 26.72 18.63 -28.82
CA LYS A 216 27.99 17.97 -28.52
C LYS A 216 28.72 18.74 -27.41
N PRO A 217 29.43 18.08 -26.47
CA PRO A 217 30.20 18.77 -25.44
C PRO A 217 31.09 19.86 -26.07
N SER A 218 30.86 21.12 -25.66
CA SER A 218 31.60 22.27 -26.20
C SER A 218 32.83 22.57 -25.36
N VAL A 219 33.98 22.73 -26.01
CA VAL A 219 35.29 22.91 -25.36
C VAL A 219 35.92 24.22 -25.82
N ALA A 220 36.31 25.07 -24.87
CA ALA A 220 37.13 26.25 -25.12
C ALA A 220 38.55 26.01 -24.61
N VAL A 221 39.56 26.33 -25.42
CA VAL A 221 40.97 26.29 -25.01
C VAL A 221 41.45 27.72 -24.85
N LEU A 222 41.85 28.08 -23.63
CA LEU A 222 42.41 29.39 -23.35
C LEU A 222 43.86 29.47 -23.81
N PRO A 223 44.35 30.66 -24.23
CA PRO A 223 45.77 30.86 -24.47
C PRO A 223 46.58 30.46 -23.25
N PHE A 224 47.55 29.57 -23.43
CA PHE A 224 48.38 29.10 -22.33
C PHE A 224 49.25 30.23 -21.79
N ASP A 225 49.30 30.37 -20.47
CA ASP A 225 50.07 31.44 -19.82
C ASP A 225 51.57 31.21 -19.96
N ASN A 226 52.33 32.29 -20.14
CA ASN A 226 53.80 32.26 -20.19
C ASN A 226 54.40 32.78 -18.89
N TYR A 227 54.73 31.88 -17.95
CA TYR A 227 55.41 32.25 -16.69
C TYR A 227 56.88 32.68 -16.89
N GLY A 228 57.50 32.32 -18.02
CA GLY A 228 58.90 32.67 -18.32
C GLY A 228 59.09 34.09 -18.85
N GLY A 229 58.02 34.74 -19.33
CA GLY A 229 58.01 36.12 -19.82
C GLY A 229 58.76 36.37 -21.13
N ASP A 230 59.45 35.37 -21.68
CA ASP A 230 60.22 35.51 -22.92
C ASP A 230 59.36 35.28 -24.19
N GLU A 231 59.73 35.94 -25.28
CA GLU A 231 58.96 35.91 -26.54
C GLU A 231 59.00 34.53 -27.21
N ALA A 232 60.04 33.73 -26.99
CA ALA A 232 60.15 32.39 -27.57
C ALA A 232 59.16 31.42 -26.90
N THR A 233 59.05 31.45 -25.58
CA THR A 233 58.06 30.69 -24.81
C THR A 233 56.64 31.16 -25.12
N ARG A 234 56.43 32.46 -25.39
CA ARG A 234 55.12 32.96 -25.85
C ARG A 234 54.71 32.35 -27.20
N ARG A 235 55.61 32.37 -28.20
CA ARG A 235 55.33 31.73 -29.50
C ARG A 235 55.05 30.23 -29.36
N LEU A 236 55.73 29.56 -28.43
CA LEU A 236 55.49 28.15 -28.12
C LEU A 236 54.11 27.92 -27.48
N ALA A 237 53.71 28.76 -26.51
CA ALA A 237 52.40 28.70 -25.87
C ALA A 237 51.25 28.95 -26.85
N ASP A 238 51.44 29.91 -27.75
CA ASP A 238 50.48 30.16 -28.83
C ASP A 238 50.39 28.96 -29.78
N GLY A 239 51.52 28.37 -30.16
CA GLY A 239 51.55 27.16 -30.99
C GLY A 239 50.85 25.96 -30.32
N LEU A 240 51.14 25.71 -29.04
CA LEU A 240 50.51 24.61 -28.29
C LEU A 240 48.99 24.81 -28.17
N THR A 241 48.55 26.05 -27.94
CA THR A 241 47.12 26.38 -27.91
C THR A 241 46.45 26.03 -29.24
N GLU A 242 47.07 26.39 -30.36
CA GLU A 242 46.56 26.08 -31.71
C GLU A 242 46.56 24.60 -32.02
N ASP A 243 47.61 23.88 -31.64
CA ASP A 243 47.71 22.43 -31.85
C ASP A 243 46.61 21.71 -31.07
N ILE A 244 46.35 22.09 -29.81
CA ILE A 244 45.26 21.52 -29.02
C ILE A 244 43.88 21.84 -29.63
N ILE A 245 43.66 23.08 -30.08
CA ILE A 245 42.40 23.46 -30.75
C ILE A 245 42.21 22.61 -32.02
N THR A 246 43.28 22.42 -32.79
CA THR A 246 43.28 21.65 -34.04
C THR A 246 43.01 20.17 -33.79
N ASP A 247 43.70 19.57 -32.81
CA ASP A 247 43.51 18.17 -32.41
C ASP A 247 42.09 17.94 -31.91
N LEU A 248 41.58 18.80 -31.02
CA LEU A 248 40.21 18.71 -30.51
C LEU A 248 39.17 18.89 -31.62
N ALA A 249 39.43 19.77 -32.60
CA ALA A 249 38.52 19.99 -33.73
C ALA A 249 38.45 18.81 -34.69
N GLY A 250 39.45 17.93 -34.68
CA GLY A 250 39.47 16.67 -35.43
C GLY A 250 38.48 15.62 -34.90
N PHE A 251 38.03 15.74 -33.65
CA PHE A 251 37.08 14.81 -33.05
C PHE A 251 35.64 15.30 -33.28
N PRO A 252 34.82 14.56 -34.05
CA PRO A 252 33.44 14.98 -34.36
C PRO A 252 32.51 14.97 -33.14
N GLU A 253 32.96 14.45 -32.00
CA GLU A 253 32.20 14.37 -30.75
C GLU A 253 32.25 15.66 -29.93
N PHE A 254 33.20 16.57 -30.22
CA PHE A 254 33.33 17.85 -29.53
C PHE A 254 32.91 19.02 -30.44
N GLN A 255 32.39 20.08 -29.81
CA GLN A 255 32.21 21.38 -30.46
C GLN A 255 33.29 22.33 -29.93
N VAL A 256 34.33 22.58 -30.71
CA VAL A 256 35.45 23.41 -30.27
C VAL A 256 35.16 24.90 -30.52
N ILE A 257 35.37 25.73 -29.50
CA ILE A 257 35.28 27.19 -29.63
C ILE A 257 36.49 27.70 -30.40
N ALA A 258 36.24 28.52 -31.42
CA ALA A 258 37.30 29.10 -32.24
C ALA A 258 38.26 29.96 -31.41
N ARG A 259 39.56 29.87 -31.73
CA ARG A 259 40.65 30.62 -31.06
C ARG A 259 40.36 32.10 -30.86
N ASN A 260 39.86 32.78 -31.88
CA ASN A 260 39.58 34.23 -31.82
C ASN A 260 38.62 34.61 -30.68
N SER A 261 37.76 33.69 -30.25
CA SER A 261 36.82 33.91 -29.15
C SER A 261 37.48 33.75 -27.77
N THR A 262 38.51 32.91 -27.65
CA THR A 262 39.25 32.69 -26.40
C THR A 262 40.44 33.65 -26.24
N GLU A 263 40.95 34.20 -27.34
CA GLU A 263 42.07 35.14 -27.39
C GLU A 263 41.87 36.40 -26.50
N GLN A 264 40.62 36.86 -26.36
CA GLN A 264 40.26 38.01 -25.53
C GLN A 264 40.49 37.80 -24.02
N TYR A 265 40.69 36.55 -23.58
CA TYR A 265 40.98 36.18 -22.20
C TYR A 265 42.47 36.04 -21.92
N ARG A 266 43.33 36.31 -22.92
CA ARG A 266 44.78 36.34 -22.75
C ARG A 266 45.18 37.33 -21.65
N ASP A 267 46.11 36.90 -20.79
CA ASP A 267 46.69 37.68 -19.69
C ASP A 267 45.65 38.25 -18.71
N LYS A 268 44.42 37.71 -18.71
CA LYS A 268 43.35 38.11 -17.78
C LYS A 268 43.15 36.99 -16.76
N PRO A 269 43.16 37.30 -15.45
CA PRO A 269 42.70 36.35 -14.44
C PRO A 269 41.19 36.19 -14.59
N ALA A 270 40.77 35.21 -15.38
CA ALA A 270 39.37 34.87 -15.58
C ALA A 270 39.08 33.52 -14.91
N VAL A 271 37.98 33.43 -14.19
CA VAL A 271 37.56 32.16 -13.59
C VAL A 271 37.04 31.27 -14.73
N PRO A 272 37.52 30.02 -14.90
CA PRO A 272 37.13 29.14 -16.01
C PRO A 272 35.61 28.98 -16.18
N SER A 273 34.86 29.00 -15.07
CA SER A 273 33.39 28.92 -15.09
C SER A 273 32.71 30.16 -15.67
N GLU A 274 33.31 31.35 -15.54
CA GLU A 274 32.82 32.59 -16.14
C GLU A 274 33.12 32.63 -17.63
N VAL A 275 34.33 32.21 -18.03
CA VAL A 275 34.72 32.06 -19.43
C VAL A 275 33.80 31.07 -20.14
N GLY A 276 33.55 29.91 -19.52
CA GLY A 276 32.64 28.90 -20.06
C GLY A 276 31.24 29.44 -20.29
N LYS A 277 30.69 30.20 -19.33
CA LYS A 277 29.38 30.87 -19.49
C LYS A 277 29.38 31.94 -20.59
N ALA A 278 30.43 32.76 -20.66
CA ALA A 278 30.53 33.84 -21.64
C ALA A 278 30.69 33.33 -23.07
N LEU A 279 31.38 32.20 -23.25
CA LEU A 279 31.63 31.57 -24.55
C LEU A 279 30.62 30.47 -24.92
N GLY A 280 29.73 30.08 -24.02
CA GLY A 280 28.85 28.92 -24.21
C GLY A 280 29.61 27.58 -24.26
N ALA A 281 30.79 27.51 -23.64
CA ALA A 281 31.60 26.31 -23.55
C ALA A 281 31.23 25.51 -22.29
N GLY A 282 30.93 24.22 -22.45
CA GLY A 282 30.68 23.30 -21.35
C GLY A 282 31.96 22.92 -20.58
N PHE A 283 33.11 22.99 -21.25
CA PHE A 283 34.43 22.71 -20.70
C PHE A 283 35.42 23.79 -21.12
N VAL A 284 36.33 24.14 -20.21
CA VAL A 284 37.42 25.10 -20.45
C VAL A 284 38.74 24.43 -20.12
N VAL A 285 39.68 24.46 -21.05
CA VAL A 285 41.05 24.00 -20.89
C VAL A 285 41.93 25.22 -20.65
N GLU A 286 42.66 25.20 -19.54
CA GLU A 286 43.65 26.21 -19.17
C GLU A 286 44.98 25.53 -18.82
N GLY A 287 46.05 26.29 -18.91
CA GLY A 287 47.38 25.81 -18.58
C GLY A 287 48.42 26.90 -18.75
N SER A 288 49.64 26.59 -18.35
CA SER A 288 50.76 27.51 -18.43
C SER A 288 52.01 26.78 -18.85
N ILE A 289 52.87 27.43 -19.60
CA ILE A 289 54.16 26.90 -20.02
C ILE A 289 55.28 27.55 -19.20
N GLN A 290 56.17 26.72 -18.66
CA GLN A 290 57.39 27.18 -18.01
C GLN A 290 58.62 26.50 -18.60
N ARG A 291 59.58 27.31 -19.07
CA ARG A 291 60.89 26.82 -19.51
C ARG A 291 61.88 26.83 -18.34
N GLN A 292 62.42 25.67 -17.99
CA GLN A 292 63.54 25.52 -17.05
C GLN A 292 64.74 24.97 -17.80
N SER A 293 65.70 25.85 -18.12
CA SER A 293 66.91 25.53 -18.89
C SER A 293 66.58 24.83 -20.23
N ASP A 294 66.90 23.55 -20.37
CA ASP A 294 66.65 22.72 -21.58
C ASP A 294 65.34 21.90 -21.53
N ARG A 295 64.46 22.14 -20.55
CA ARG A 295 63.16 21.44 -20.44
C ARG A 295 61.99 22.42 -20.41
N VAL A 296 60.94 22.09 -21.15
CA VAL A 296 59.64 22.76 -21.11
C VAL A 296 58.69 21.92 -20.24
N ARG A 297 57.95 22.56 -19.34
CA ARG A 297 56.91 21.97 -18.48
C ARG A 297 55.59 22.69 -18.65
#